data_AF-K1TFM1-F1
#
_entry.id   AF-K1TFM1-F1
#
_cell.length_a   1.000
_cell.length_b   1.000
_cell.length_c   1.000
_cell.angle_alpha   90.00
_cell.angle_beta   90.00
_cell.angle_gamma   90.00
#
_symmetry.space_group_name_H-M   'P 1'
#
loop_
_entity.id
_entity.type
_entity.pdbx_description
1 polymer ?
#
loop_
_entity_poly.entity_id
_entity_poly.type
_entity_poly.pdbx_seq_one_letter_code
_entity_poly.pdbx_strand_id
1 'polypeptide(L)' 'MKLGIVGLPNVGKSTLFNSLTKAGAESANYPFCTIDPNVGVVSVPDDRLKALGEMYHSKKVT' A
#
# COMPACT_ATOMS: atom_id res chain seq x y z
N MET A 1 1.06 -11.82 -5.13
CA MET A 1 1.28 -10.95 -6.31
C MET A 1 1.79 -9.59 -5.82
N LYS A 2 2.73 -8.95 -6.52
CA LYS A 2 3.29 -7.63 -6.16
C LYS A 2 3.10 -6.67 -7.33
N LEU A 3 2.79 -5.40 -7.06
CA LEU A 3 2.75 -4.32 -8.05
C LEU A 3 3.87 -3.31 -7.77
N GLY A 4 4.40 -2.70 -8.84
CA GLY A 4 5.39 -1.63 -8.75
C GLY A 4 4.81 -0.30 -9.23
N ILE A 5 5.08 0.79 -8.50
CA ILE A 5 4.76 2.16 -8.92
C ILE A 5 5.96 2.71 -9.69
N VAL A 6 5.79 3.02 -10.97
CA VAL A 6 6.85 3.52 -11.88
C VAL A 6 6.51 4.91 -12.42
N GLY A 7 7.54 5.72 -12.71
CA GLY A 7 7.35 7.06 -13.28
C GLY A 7 8.58 7.96 -13.13
N LEU A 8 8.58 9.08 -13.85
CA LEU A 8 9.69 10.05 -13.92
C LEU A 8 10.07 10.61 -12.54
N PRO A 9 11.30 11.14 -12.35
CA PRO A 9 11.71 11.79 -11.09
C PRO A 9 10.72 12.88 -10.65
N ASN A 10 10.53 13.05 -9.34
CA ASN A 10 9.71 14.12 -8.72
C ASN A 10 8.21 14.18 -9.08
N VAL A 11 7.64 13.16 -9.73
CA VAL A 11 6.18 13.10 -10.03
C VAL A 11 5.27 12.70 -8.85
N GLY A 12 5.79 12.73 -7.61
CA GLY A 12 5.01 12.39 -6.41
C GLY A 12 4.82 10.90 -6.12
N LYS A 13 5.68 10.02 -6.67
CA LYS A 13 5.59 8.55 -6.45
C LYS A 13 5.61 8.17 -4.97
N SER A 14 6.54 8.73 -4.19
CA SER A 14 6.65 8.46 -2.75
C SER A 14 5.44 8.98 -1.98
N THR A 15 4.87 10.11 -2.42
CA THR A 15 3.64 10.67 -1.84
C THR A 15 2.44 9.75 -2.06
N LEU A 16 2.27 9.21 -3.26
CA LEU A 16 1.22 8.24 -3.57
C LEU A 16 1.41 6.95 -2.77
N PHE A 17 2.63 6.43 -2.73
CA PHE A 17 2.96 5.23 -1.95
C PHE A 17 2.63 5.41 -0.46
N ASN A 18 3.04 6.53 0.14
CA ASN A 18 2.76 6.83 1.56
C ASN A 18 1.27 7.01 1.83
N SER A 19 0.53 7.63 0.91
CA SER A 19 -0.92 7.81 1.04
C SER A 19 -1.67 6.47 1.01
N LEU A 20 -1.25 5.56 0.14
CA LEU A 20 -1.86 4.24 0.00
C LEU A 20 -1.51 3.31 1.16
N THR A 21 -0.24 3.27 1.55
CA THR A 21 0.27 2.26 2.49
C THR A 21 0.31 2.73 3.93
N LYS A 22 0.23 4.05 4.17
CA LYS A 22 0.60 4.70 5.45
C LYS A 22 1.98 4.28 5.99
N ALA A 23 2.76 3.55 5.20
CA ALA A 23 4.14 3.23 5.49
C ALA A 23 4.90 4.53 5.26
N GLY A 24 5.60 5.03 6.25
CA GLY A 24 6.42 6.24 6.11
C GLY A 24 7.61 5.95 5.22
N ALA A 25 7.42 5.82 3.90
CA ALA A 25 8.54 5.70 2.98
C ALA A 25 9.32 7.00 3.04
N GLU A 26 10.56 6.90 3.50
CA GLU A 26 11.46 8.04 3.56
C GLU A 26 11.72 8.53 2.14
N SER A 27 11.42 9.80 1.91
CA SER A 27 11.83 10.51 0.69
C SER A 27 13.28 10.95 0.82
N ALA A 28 14.19 10.00 1.05
CA ALA A 28 15.61 10.29 1.18
C ALA A 28 16.28 10.20 -0.21
N ASN A 29 16.73 11.34 -0.72
CA ASN A 29 17.46 11.47 -1.98
C ASN A 29 18.91 10.97 -1.81
N TYR A 30 19.16 9.65 -1.82
CA TYR A 30 20.53 9.12 -1.79
C TYR A 30 20.84 8.31 -3.05
N PRO A 31 21.75 8.78 -3.94
CA PRO A 31 21.89 8.20 -5.28
C PRO A 31 22.71 6.89 -5.35
N PHE A 32 23.16 6.28 -4.25
CA PHE A 32 24.17 5.19 -4.33
C PHE A 32 24.09 4.09 -3.26
N CYS A 33 22.97 3.90 -2.56
CA CYS A 33 22.79 2.71 -1.70
C CYS A 33 21.75 1.78 -2.33
N THR A 34 21.92 0.47 -2.16
CA THR A 34 20.89 -0.53 -2.48
C THR A 34 19.68 -0.26 -1.57
N ILE A 35 18.76 0.59 -2.02
CA ILE A 35 17.53 0.89 -1.31
C ILE A 35 16.59 -0.29 -1.56
N ASP A 36 16.38 -1.13 -0.56
CA ASP A 36 15.31 -2.12 -0.62
C ASP A 36 14.00 -1.40 -1.01
N PRO A 37 13.27 -1.89 -2.03
CA PRO A 37 12.09 -1.19 -2.51
C PRO A 37 11.08 -1.07 -1.37
N ASN A 38 10.46 0.10 -1.21
CA ASN A 38 9.39 0.27 -0.23
C ASN A 38 8.26 -0.71 -0.55
N VAL A 39 8.04 -1.70 0.31
CA VAL A 39 6.94 -2.67 0.19
C VAL A 39 5.88 -2.33 1.22
N GLY A 40 4.66 -2.09 0.74
CA GLY A 40 3.49 -1.88 1.59
C GLY A 40 2.35 -2.79 1.15
N VAL A 41 1.50 -3.16 2.10
CA VAL A 41 0.28 -3.94 1.86
C VAL A 41 -0.90 -3.02 2.10
N VAL A 42 -1.84 -2.99 1.16
CA VAL A 42 -3.08 -2.23 1.25
C VAL A 42 -4.23 -3.21 1.13
N SER A 43 -5.19 -3.12 2.04
CA SER A 43 -6.41 -3.90 1.96
C SER A 43 -7.26 -3.42 0.79
N VAL A 44 -7.76 -4.35 -0.02
CA VAL A 44 -8.70 -4.03 -1.08
C VAL A 44 -10.09 -3.87 -0.44
N PRO A 45 -10.75 -2.71 -0.59
CA PRO A 45 -12.11 -2.53 -0.07
C PRO A 45 -13.06 -3.45 -0.84
N ASP A 46 -13.81 -4.27 -0.11
CA ASP A 46 -14.81 -5.18 -0.68
C ASP A 46 -16.04 -5.25 0.25
N ASP A 47 -17.12 -4.58 -0.17
CA ASP A 47 -18.37 -4.51 0.60
C ASP A 47 -19.03 -5.90 0.76
N ARG A 48 -18.72 -6.85 -0.12
CA ARG A 48 -19.25 -8.22 -0.04
C ARG A 48 -18.73 -8.95 1.19
N LEU A 49 -17.50 -8.67 1.61
CA LEU A 49 -16.93 -9.25 2.84
C LEU A 49 -17.75 -8.83 4.07
N LYS A 50 -18.24 -7.59 4.08
CA LYS A 50 -19.12 -7.09 5.14
C LYS A 50 -20.45 -7.84 5.16
N ALA A 51 -21.12 -7.96 4.01
CA ALA A 51 -22.37 -8.70 3.90
C ALA A 51 -22.22 -10.17 4.33
N LEU A 52 -21.12 -10.83 3.92
CA LEU A 52 -20.80 -12.19 4.35
C LEU A 52 -20.53 -12.27 5.86
N GLY A 53 -19.79 -11.30 6.41
CA GLY A 53 -19.54 -11.21 7.85
C GLY A 53 -20.82 -11.11 8.68
N GLU A 54 -21.79 -10.32 8.22
CA GLU A 54 -23.11 -10.17 8.83
C GLU A 54 -23.95 -11.46 8.72
N MET A 55 -23.98 -12.09 7.55
CA MET A 55 -24.74 -13.34 7.32
C MET A 55 -24.22 -14.52 8.16
N TYR A 56 -22.91 -14.64 8.34
CA TYR A 56 -22.29 -15.77 9.03
C TYR A 56 -21.86 -15.45 10.48
N HIS A 57 -22.19 -14.25 11.00
CA HIS A 57 -21.78 -13.77 12.32
C HIS A 57 -20.27 -13.94 12.60
N SER A 58 -19.44 -13.64 11.61
CA SER A 58 -18.00 -13.82 11.72
C SER A 58 -17.39 -12.83 12.72
N LYS A 59 -16.53 -13.31 13.63
CA LYS A 59 -15.82 -12.47 14.60
C LYS A 59 -14.82 -11.50 13.95
N LYS A 60 -14.43 -11.72 12.70
CA LYS A 60 -13.48 -10.88 11.98
C LYS A 60 -13.89 -10.72 10.52
N VAL A 61 -13.85 -9.48 10.05
CA VAL A 61 -14.22 -9.07 8.69
C VAL A 61 -13.17 -8.11 8.14
N THR A 62 -11.88 -8.43 8.31
CA THR A 62 -10.71 -7.82 7.61
C THR A 62 -9.41 -8.47 8.06
#